data_AF-A0A0R0D606-F1
#
_entry.id   AF-A0A0R0D606-F1
#
_cell.length_a   1.000
_cell.length_b   1.000
_cell.length_c   1.000
_cell.angle_alpha   90.00
_cell.angle_beta   90.00
_cell.angle_gamma   90.00
#
_symmetry.space_group_name_H-M   'P 1'
#
loop_
_entity.id
_entity.type
_entity.pdbx_description
1 polymer ?
#
loop_
_entity_poly.entity_id
_entity_poly.type
_entity_poly.pdbx_seq_one_letter_code
_entity_poly.pdbx_strand_id
1 'polypeptide(L)'
;MSDDSPIVCDHNKALDLGRGANPKGYMVEEIWQELAKAKYLEWERSLSKRSWELQSLKEACESALKEKHFLDYSQMEGFVDDATTSHSEQLEALERVFNTAAEADTPTEVPDYLCCRITLDIFHDPVITPSGLTYERAVILEHLQKVT
;
A
#
# COMPACT_ATOMS: atom_id res chain seq x y z
N MET A 1 7.81 -1.32 -15.16
CA MET A 1 6.91 -1.40 -16.33
C MET A 1 5.51 -1.51 -15.77
N SER A 2 4.67 -0.50 -16.00
CA SER A 2 3.27 -0.56 -15.61
C SER A 2 2.58 -1.53 -16.56
N ASP A 3 2.40 -2.78 -16.12
CA ASP A 3 1.44 -3.69 -16.74
C ASP A 3 0.05 -3.20 -16.32
N ASP A 4 -0.44 -2.13 -16.95
CA ASP A 4 -1.87 -1.84 -16.90
C ASP A 4 -2.56 -2.97 -17.66
N SER A 5 -3.07 -3.94 -16.91
CA SER A 5 -3.88 -5.02 -17.46
C SER A 5 -4.99 -4.41 -18.33
N PRO A 6 -5.26 -4.92 -19.55
CA PRO A 6 -6.17 -4.28 -20.52
C PRO A 6 -7.53 -3.90 -19.92
N ILE A 7 -7.99 -4.73 -18.97
CA ILE A 7 -9.24 -4.56 -18.23
C ILE A 7 -9.23 -3.28 -17.37
N VAL A 8 -8.12 -2.97 -16.69
CA VAL A 8 -7.98 -1.79 -15.83
C VAL A 8 -7.99 -0.50 -16.67
N CYS A 9 -7.33 -0.53 -17.83
CA CYS A 9 -7.32 0.60 -18.77
C CYS A 9 -8.72 0.89 -19.33
N ASP A 10 -9.46 -0.15 -19.72
CA ASP A 10 -10.82 -0.01 -20.24
C ASP A 10 -11.80 0.50 -19.19
N HIS A 11 -11.68 0.05 -17.92
CA HIS A 11 -12.50 0.55 -16.82
C HIS A 11 -12.21 2.01 -16.48
N ASN A 12 -10.93 2.43 -16.47
CA ASN A 12 -10.58 3.85 -16.27
C ASN A 12 -11.22 4.73 -17.34
N LYS A 13 -11.16 4.33 -18.62
CA LYS A 13 -11.83 5.06 -19.72
C LYS A 13 -13.34 5.14 -19.52
N ALA A 14 -13.98 4.04 -19.10
CA ALA A 14 -15.42 4.03 -18.85
C ALA A 14 -15.82 5.00 -17.72
N LEU A 15 -15.02 5.10 -16.65
CA LEU A 15 -15.25 6.07 -15.57
C LEU A 15 -15.13 7.51 -16.04
N ASP A 16 -14.10 7.84 -16.81
CA ASP A 16 -13.89 9.20 -17.32
C ASP A 16 -15.06 9.64 -18.21
N LEU A 17 -15.56 8.73 -19.05
CA LEU A 17 -16.72 8.96 -19.90
C LEU A 17 -18.01 9.13 -19.07
N GLY A 18 -18.18 8.34 -18.01
CA GLY A 18 -19.33 8.40 -17.11
C GLY A 18 -19.42 9.71 -16.33
N ARG A 19 -18.28 10.22 -15.84
CA ARG A 19 -18.19 11.49 -15.10
C ARG A 19 -18.65 12.70 -15.91
N GLY A 20 -18.45 12.69 -17.24
CA GLY A 20 -18.88 13.78 -18.12
C GLY A 20 -20.37 13.77 -18.48
N ALA A 21 -21.02 12.60 -18.48
CA ALA A 21 -22.38 12.44 -18.99
C ALA A 21 -23.47 12.53 -17.91
N ASN A 22 -23.23 11.98 -16.72
CA ASN A 22 -24.11 12.12 -15.55
C ASN A 22 -23.39 11.68 -14.27
N PRO A 23 -22.89 12.62 -13.44
CA PRO A 23 -22.11 12.27 -12.25
C PRO A 23 -22.90 11.54 -11.15
N LYS A 24 -24.24 11.45 -11.26
CA LYS A 24 -25.11 10.72 -10.31
C LYS A 24 -25.51 9.31 -10.78
N GLY A 25 -24.90 8.78 -11.83
CA GLY A 25 -25.25 7.46 -12.34
C GLY A 25 -24.79 6.35 -11.40
N TYR A 26 -25.72 5.49 -10.96
CA TYR A 26 -25.43 4.23 -10.24
C TYR A 26 -24.31 3.42 -10.93
N MET A 27 -24.28 3.49 -12.27
CA MET A 27 -23.30 2.83 -13.12
C MET A 27 -21.87 3.35 -12.91
N VAL A 28 -21.67 4.64 -12.59
CA VAL A 28 -20.33 5.19 -12.31
C VAL A 28 -19.79 4.61 -11.01
N GLU A 29 -20.65 4.51 -9.99
CA GLU A 29 -20.31 3.93 -8.70
C GLU A 29 -19.97 2.44 -8.82
N GLU A 30 -20.81 1.67 -9.54
CA GLU A 30 -20.54 0.25 -9.79
C GLU A 30 -19.22 0.02 -10.54
N ILE A 31 -18.95 0.80 -11.60
CA ILE A 31 -17.69 0.69 -12.34
C ILE A 31 -16.51 1.02 -11.41
N TRP A 32 -16.64 2.02 -10.54
CA TRP A 32 -15.58 2.40 -9.62
C TRP A 32 -15.32 1.29 -8.59
N GLN A 33 -16.36 0.69 -8.02
CA GLN A 33 -16.25 -0.42 -7.09
C GLN A 33 -15.58 -1.63 -7.72
N GLU A 34 -15.96 -1.99 -8.96
CA GLU A 34 -15.32 -3.09 -9.68
C GLU A 34 -13.85 -2.79 -10.02
N LEU A 35 -13.55 -1.57 -10.43
CA LEU A 35 -12.17 -1.13 -10.66
C LEU A 35 -11.34 -1.18 -9.37
N ALA A 36 -11.89 -0.70 -8.24
CA ALA A 36 -11.22 -0.71 -6.94
C ALA A 36 -10.93 -2.15 -6.50
N LYS A 37 -11.90 -3.07 -6.63
CA LYS A 37 -11.71 -4.51 -6.36
C LYS A 37 -10.62 -5.10 -7.25
N ALA A 38 -10.64 -4.82 -8.56
CA ALA A 38 -9.65 -5.34 -9.49
C ALA A 38 -8.23 -4.87 -9.14
N LYS A 39 -8.06 -3.57 -8.85
CA LYS A 39 -6.77 -3.01 -8.41
C LYS A 39 -6.31 -3.59 -7.09
N TYR A 40 -7.22 -3.79 -6.14
CA TYR A 40 -6.89 -4.42 -4.86
C TYR A 40 -6.37 -5.85 -5.04
N LEU A 41 -7.04 -6.67 -5.86
CA LEU A 41 -6.60 -8.04 -6.15
C LEU A 41 -5.24 -8.10 -6.86
N GLU A 42 -5.01 -7.16 -7.79
CA GLU A 42 -3.71 -7.02 -8.45
C GLU A 42 -2.60 -6.64 -7.47
N TRP A 43 -2.89 -5.69 -6.57
CA TRP A 43 -1.99 -5.31 -5.49
C TRP A 43 -1.71 -6.48 -4.56
N GLU A 44 -2.72 -7.21 -4.10
CA GLU A 44 -2.58 -8.36 -3.20
C GLU A 44 -1.73 -9.49 -3.82
N ARG A 45 -1.92 -9.76 -5.11
CA ARG A 45 -1.08 -10.70 -5.86
C ARG A 45 0.37 -10.24 -5.92
N SER A 46 0.59 -8.97 -6.25
CA SER A 46 1.93 -8.39 -6.38
C SER A 46 2.64 -8.33 -5.03
N LEU A 47 1.92 -7.97 -3.98
CA LEU A 47 2.34 -7.97 -2.58
C LEU A 47 2.78 -9.37 -2.15
N SER A 48 1.95 -10.38 -2.39
CA SER A 48 2.26 -11.76 -2.02
C SER A 48 3.55 -12.25 -2.67
N LYS A 49 3.72 -11.96 -3.97
CA LYS A 49 4.95 -12.30 -4.71
C LYS A 49 6.18 -11.60 -4.11
N ARG A 50 6.11 -10.29 -3.92
CA ARG A 50 7.22 -9.49 -3.40
C ARG A 50 7.57 -9.87 -1.97
N SER A 51 6.58 -10.13 -1.11
CA SER A 51 6.78 -10.62 0.25
C SER A 51 7.53 -11.94 0.26
N TRP A 52 7.17 -12.88 -0.62
CA TRP A 52 7.87 -14.15 -0.74
C TRP A 52 9.32 -13.99 -1.22
N GLU A 53 9.54 -13.19 -2.27
CA GLU A 53 10.88 -12.88 -2.78
C GLU A 53 11.77 -12.24 -1.71
N LEU A 54 11.22 -11.28 -0.97
CA LEU A 54 11.91 -10.55 0.08
C LEU A 54 12.27 -11.45 1.26
N GLN A 55 11.35 -12.31 1.70
CA GLN A 55 11.59 -13.28 2.76
C GLN A 55 12.64 -14.33 2.36
N SER A 56 12.54 -14.86 1.14
CA SER A 56 13.53 -15.82 0.62
C SER A 56 14.92 -15.21 0.55
N LEU A 57 15.03 -13.95 0.10
CA LEU A 57 16.30 -13.24 0.05
C LEU A 57 16.85 -12.96 1.46
N LYS A 58 15.98 -12.56 2.40
CA LYS A 58 16.36 -12.34 3.81
C LYS A 58 16.99 -13.59 4.42
N GLU A 59 16.33 -14.74 4.28
CA GLU A 59 16.83 -16.02 4.81
C GLU A 59 18.17 -16.42 4.18
N ALA A 60 18.33 -16.20 2.87
CA ALA A 60 19.58 -16.47 2.16
C ALA A 60 20.72 -15.58 2.66
N CYS A 61 20.46 -14.27 2.82
CA CYS A 61 21.45 -13.32 3.34
C CYS A 61 21.83 -13.62 4.79
N GLU A 62 20.87 -13.95 5.66
CA GLU A 62 21.14 -14.32 7.04
C GLU A 62 21.99 -15.60 7.12
N SER A 63 21.68 -16.60 6.31
CA SER A 63 22.44 -17.85 6.25
C SER A 63 23.88 -17.60 5.79
N ALA A 64 24.06 -16.78 4.74
CA ALA A 64 25.38 -16.42 4.24
C ALA A 64 26.21 -15.64 5.27
N LEU A 65 25.60 -14.72 6.02
CA LEU A 65 26.29 -13.99 7.09
C LEU A 65 26.71 -14.92 8.25
N LYS A 66 25.84 -15.85 8.65
CA LYS A 66 26.14 -16.84 9.70
C LYS A 66 27.28 -17.78 9.28
N GLU A 67 27.29 -18.24 8.03
CA GLU A 67 28.36 -19.07 7.49
C GLU A 67 29.69 -18.31 7.44
N LYS A 68 29.68 -17.06 6.97
CA LYS A 68 30.86 -16.19 6.97
C LYS A 68 31.44 -16.04 8.38
N HIS A 69 30.58 -15.75 9.37
CA HIS A 69 31.03 -15.60 10.75
C HIS A 69 31.63 -16.90 11.31
N PHE A 70 31.06 -18.06 10.99
CA PHE A 70 31.60 -19.35 11.38
C PHE A 70 33.00 -19.59 10.79
N LEU A 71 33.23 -19.22 9.51
CA LEU A 71 34.54 -19.32 8.85
C LEU A 71 35.56 -18.35 9.43
N ASP A 72 35.17 -17.12 9.73
CA ASP A 72 36.05 -16.11 10.33
C ASP A 72 36.46 -16.53 11.75
N TYR A 73 35.53 -17.06 12.55
CA TYR A 73 35.81 -17.59 13.89
C TYR A 73 36.81 -18.76 13.86
N SER A 74 36.71 -19.63 12.85
CA SER A 74 37.62 -20.77 12.69
C SER A 74 39.07 -20.37 12.36
N GLN A 75 39.27 -19.19 11.77
CA GLN A 75 40.59 -18.67 11.39
C GLN A 75 41.22 -17.76 12.45
N MET A 76 40.44 -17.28 13.43
CA MET A 76 40.87 -16.25 14.37
C MET A 76 41.00 -16.81 15.80
N GLU A 77 42.07 -17.56 16.06
CA GLU A 77 42.51 -17.84 17.44
C GLU A 77 43.10 -16.56 18.07
N GLY A 78 42.28 -15.75 18.75
CA GLY A 78 42.81 -14.77 19.72
C GLY A 78 42.09 -13.44 19.92
N PHE A 79 41.08 -13.08 19.13
CA PHE A 79 40.34 -11.81 19.31
C PHE A 79 38.83 -12.06 19.18
N VAL A 80 38.26 -12.67 20.23
CA VAL A 80 36.89 -13.20 20.22
C VAL A 80 35.81 -12.12 20.35
N ASP A 81 36.09 -11.02 21.08
CA ASP A 81 35.04 -10.07 21.47
C ASP A 81 34.60 -9.16 20.30
N ASP A 82 35.56 -8.52 19.61
CA ASP A 82 35.29 -7.55 18.53
C ASP A 82 34.62 -8.18 17.29
N ALA A 83 35.02 -9.40 16.93
CA ALA A 83 34.45 -10.14 15.81
C ALA A 83 32.98 -10.50 16.06
N THR A 84 32.64 -10.93 17.27
CA THR A 84 31.27 -11.32 17.64
C THR A 84 30.33 -10.10 17.66
N THR A 85 30.80 -8.96 18.18
CA THR A 85 30.05 -7.69 18.13
C THR A 85 29.78 -7.27 16.69
N SER A 86 30.79 -7.28 15.83
CA SER A 86 30.66 -6.88 14.43
C SER A 86 29.64 -7.73 13.64
N HIS A 87 29.53 -9.02 13.94
CA HIS A 87 28.57 -9.91 13.28
C HIS A 87 27.13 -9.65 13.73
N SER A 88 26.93 -9.40 15.03
CA SER A 88 25.62 -9.02 15.57
C SER A 88 25.13 -7.73 14.91
N GLU A 89 25.98 -6.72 14.80
CA GLU A 89 25.64 -5.45 14.16
C GLU A 89 25.25 -5.62 12.68
N GLN A 90 25.90 -6.53 11.95
CA GLN A 90 25.56 -6.84 10.56
C GLN A 90 24.19 -7.51 10.43
N LEU A 91 23.86 -8.46 11.32
CA LEU A 91 22.56 -9.10 11.31
C LEU A 91 21.44 -8.12 11.65
N GLU A 92 21.65 -7.25 12.64
CA GLU A 92 20.69 -6.19 12.96
C GLU A 92 20.53 -5.19 11.80
N ALA A 93 21.62 -4.83 11.13
CA ALA A 93 21.56 -3.97 9.95
C ALA A 93 20.78 -4.62 8.81
N LEU A 94 21.00 -5.93 8.58
CA LEU A 94 20.27 -6.70 7.58
C LEU A 94 18.77 -6.72 7.92
N GLU A 95 18.42 -6.99 9.17
CA GLU A 95 17.03 -7.01 9.63
C GLU A 95 16.36 -5.65 9.41
N ARG A 96 17.03 -4.55 9.77
CA ARG A 96 16.51 -3.19 9.53
C ARG A 96 16.22 -2.94 8.05
N VAL A 97 17.12 -3.32 7.15
CA VAL A 97 16.92 -3.14 5.70
C VAL A 97 15.66 -3.85 5.22
N PHE A 98 15.47 -5.10 5.61
CA PHE A 98 14.29 -5.87 5.20
C PHE A 98 13.00 -5.38 5.85
N ASN A 99 13.03 -4.97 7.11
CA ASN A 99 11.87 -4.40 7.79
C ASN A 99 11.43 -3.09 7.11
N THR A 100 12.36 -2.17 6.82
CA THR A 100 12.05 -0.94 6.09
C THR A 100 11.49 -1.21 4.70
N ALA A 101 12.02 -2.21 3.99
CA ALA A 101 11.47 -2.60 2.69
C ALA A 101 10.05 -3.18 2.79
N ALA A 102 9.71 -3.87 3.89
CA ALA A 102 8.39 -4.43 4.14
C ALA A 102 7.35 -3.39 4.63
N GLU A 103 7.77 -2.23 5.15
CA GLU A 103 6.86 -1.18 5.64
C GLU A 103 5.93 -0.66 4.54
N ALA A 104 6.43 -0.48 3.31
CA ALA A 104 5.63 0.00 2.17
C ALA A 104 4.48 -0.95 1.78
N ASP A 105 4.57 -2.18 2.25
CA ASP A 105 3.70 -3.30 1.94
C ASP A 105 2.74 -3.64 3.08
N THR A 106 2.86 -2.92 4.19
CA THR A 106 2.01 -3.10 5.35
C THR A 106 0.66 -2.43 5.10
N PRO A 107 -0.47 -3.16 5.19
CA PRO A 107 -1.80 -2.55 5.11
C PRO A 107 -1.98 -1.51 6.21
N THR A 108 -2.44 -0.32 5.83
CA THR A 108 -2.71 0.78 6.77
C THR A 108 -4.16 1.20 6.70
N GLU A 109 -4.66 1.77 7.81
CA GLU A 109 -5.97 2.38 7.83
C GLU A 109 -5.97 3.69 7.05
N VAL A 110 -7.09 3.98 6.40
CA VAL A 110 -7.27 5.22 5.66
C VAL A 110 -7.38 6.39 6.64
N PRO A 111 -6.59 7.46 6.48
CA PRO A 111 -6.71 8.63 7.34
C PRO A 111 -8.08 9.32 7.26
N ASP A 112 -8.68 9.64 8.41
CA ASP A 112 -10.03 10.25 8.53
C ASP A 112 -10.24 11.52 7.69
N TYR A 113 -9.19 12.32 7.46
CA TYR A 113 -9.29 13.55 6.67
C TYR A 113 -9.48 13.29 5.16
N LEU A 114 -9.30 12.05 4.71
CA LEU A 114 -9.64 11.59 3.36
C LEU A 114 -11.06 11.02 3.28
N CYS A 115 -11.78 10.97 4.41
CA CYS A 115 -13.11 10.42 4.51
C CYS A 115 -14.17 11.53 4.64
N CYS A 116 -15.31 11.33 4.01
CA CYS A 116 -16.45 12.21 4.12
C CYS A 116 -17.10 12.10 5.50
N ARG A 117 -17.40 13.26 6.11
CA ARG A 117 -17.99 13.35 7.46
C ARG A 117 -19.41 12.79 7.56
N ILE A 118 -20.08 12.59 6.42
CA ILE A 118 -21.44 12.04 6.38
C ILE A 118 -21.41 10.55 6.05
N THR A 119 -20.68 10.12 5.03
CA THR A 119 -20.62 8.69 4.65
C THR A 119 -19.66 7.88 5.49
N LEU A 120 -18.70 8.54 6.14
CA LEU A 120 -17.57 7.90 6.83
C LEU A 120 -16.72 7.02 5.90
N ASP A 121 -16.75 7.33 4.60
CA ASP A 121 -16.02 6.61 3.55
C ASP A 121 -15.15 7.58 2.74
N ILE A 122 -14.21 7.06 1.97
CA ILE A 122 -13.27 7.79 1.13
C ILE A 122 -14.02 8.73 0.18
N PHE A 123 -13.52 9.96 0.01
CA PHE A 123 -14.06 10.87 -1.00
C PHE A 123 -13.90 10.34 -2.43
N HIS A 124 -14.98 10.41 -3.21
CA HIS A 124 -14.96 10.15 -4.65
C HIS A 124 -15.12 11.44 -5.46
N ASP A 125 -15.97 12.36 -4.99
CA ASP A 125 -16.18 13.70 -5.56
C ASP A 125 -16.28 14.76 -4.44
N PRO A 126 -15.14 15.11 -3.82
CA PRO A 126 -15.12 16.03 -2.69
C PRO A 126 -15.54 17.44 -3.09
N VAL A 127 -16.43 18.04 -2.29
CA VAL A 127 -16.84 19.44 -2.39
C VAL A 127 -16.68 20.16 -1.06
N ILE A 128 -16.23 21.41 -1.11
CA ILE A 128 -15.97 22.23 0.07
C ILE A 128 -17.07 23.27 0.28
N THR A 129 -17.51 23.43 1.52
CA THR A 129 -18.42 24.50 1.93
C THR A 129 -17.64 25.81 2.17
N PRO A 130 -18.30 26.98 2.16
CA PRO A 130 -17.65 28.25 2.55
C PRO A 130 -17.06 28.25 3.96
N SER A 131 -17.53 27.37 4.85
CA SER A 131 -16.96 27.16 6.19
C SER A 131 -15.69 26.29 6.22
N GLY A 132 -15.24 25.79 5.07
CA GLY A 132 -14.04 24.97 4.96
C GLY A 132 -14.25 23.47 5.24
N LEU A 133 -15.49 22.98 5.30
CA LEU A 133 -15.79 21.57 5.51
C LEU A 133 -15.95 20.85 4.18
N THR A 134 -15.35 19.66 4.05
CA THR A 134 -15.40 18.85 2.82
C THR A 134 -16.40 17.70 2.96
N TYR A 135 -17.20 17.49 1.92
CA TYR A 135 -18.23 16.44 1.85
C TYR A 135 -18.24 15.78 0.49
N GLU A 136 -18.81 14.58 0.42
CA GLU A 136 -19.14 13.92 -0.83
C GLU A 136 -20.29 14.67 -1.52
N ARG A 137 -20.13 15.05 -2.80
CA ARG A 137 -21.06 15.95 -3.50
C ARG A 137 -22.49 15.45 -3.48
N ALA A 138 -22.69 14.19 -3.85
CA ALA A 138 -24.03 13.60 -3.93
C ALA A 138 -24.73 13.65 -2.56
N VAL A 139 -23.97 13.39 -1.51
CA VAL A 139 -24.46 13.20 -0.14
C VAL A 139 -24.76 14.53 0.52
N ILE A 140 -23.92 15.56 0.35
CA ILE A 140 -24.23 16.88 0.91
C ILE A 140 -25.43 17.52 0.22
N LEU A 141 -25.58 17.33 -1.09
CA LEU A 141 -26.75 17.85 -1.81
C LEU A 141 -28.04 17.15 -1.37
N GLU A 142 -28.01 15.82 -1.20
CA GLU A 142 -29.15 15.08 -0.67
C GLU A 142 -29.47 15.49 0.77
N HIS A 143 -28.46 15.66 1.61
CA HIS A 143 -28.63 16.10 2.99
C HIS A 143 -29.32 17.47 3.05
N LEU A 144 -28.82 18.44 2.27
CA LEU A 144 -29.41 19.78 2.18
C LEU A 144 -30.87 19.72 1.71
N GLN A 145 -31.20 18.88 0.73
CA GLN A 145 -32.59 18.70 0.27
C GLN A 145 -33.54 18.15 1.34
N LYS A 146 -33.05 17.43 2.34
CA LYS A 146 -33.88 16.87 3.44
C LYS A 146 -34.05 17.83 4.62
N VAL A 147 -33.14 18.78 4.78
CA VAL A 147 -33.15 19.75 5.90
C VAL A 147 -33.69 21.12 5.53
N THR A 148 -33.99 21.36 4.25
CA THR A 148 -34.67 22.58 3.75
C THR A 148 -36.06 22.24 3.25
#